data_AF-A0A9C8H5I4-F1
#
_entry.id   AF-A0A9C8H5I4-F1
#
_cell.length_a   1.000
_cell.length_b   1.000
_cell.length_c   1.000
_cell.angle_alpha   90.00
_cell.angle_beta   90.00
_cell.angle_gamma   90.00
#
_symmetry.space_group_name_H-M   'P 1'
#
loop_
_entity.id
_entity.type
_entity.pdbx_description
1 polymer ?
#
loop_
_entity_poly.entity_id
_entity_poly.type
_entity_poly.pdbx_seq_one_letter_code
_entity_poly.pdbx_strand_id
1 'polypeptide(L)'
;APPAVGFIAWMRLNGEVDHLAMFMINAAYVFALIVATQLPKILRLPFALSFWALSFPLAALTIATFLYAGETGSAFHKGLGAGLLALLLVVIAVLVGRTGVAIARGEICRPE
;
A
#
# COMPACT_ATOMS: atom_id res chain seq x y z
N ALA A 1 6.38 2.48 0.09
CA ALA A 1 6.02 2.97 -1.26
C ALA A 1 7.16 2.85 -2.27
N PRO A 2 8.39 3.37 -2.00
CA PRO A 2 9.37 3.60 -3.07
C PRO A 2 9.71 2.38 -3.94
N PRO A 3 9.97 1.18 -3.39
CA PRO A 3 10.28 0.03 -4.24
C PRO A 3 9.09 -0.46 -5.09
N ALA A 4 7.87 -0.44 -4.54
CA ALA A 4 6.66 -0.85 -5.26
C ALA A 4 6.32 0.11 -6.40
N VAL A 5 6.36 1.42 -6.13
CA VAL A 5 6.11 2.46 -7.16
C VAL A 5 7.19 2.40 -8.24
N GLY A 6 8.45 2.23 -7.83
CA GLY A 6 9.55 2.08 -8.77
C GLY A 6 9.41 0.82 -9.63
N PHE A 7 9.00 -0.32 -9.07
CA PHE A 7 8.69 -1.53 -9.85
C PHE A 7 7.62 -1.26 -10.90
N ILE A 8 6.52 -0.61 -10.50
CA ILE A 8 5.43 -0.27 -11.44
C ILE A 8 5.94 0.63 -12.56
N ALA A 9 6.71 1.67 -12.23
CA ALA A 9 7.28 2.58 -13.22
C ALA A 9 8.24 1.86 -14.16
N TRP A 10 9.11 1.01 -13.61
CA TRP A 10 10.08 0.23 -14.39
C TRP A 10 9.39 -0.73 -15.35
N MET A 11 8.38 -1.46 -14.89
CA MET A 11 7.58 -2.36 -15.71
C MET A 11 6.82 -1.63 -16.82
N ARG A 12 6.35 -0.40 -16.57
CA ARG A 12 5.71 0.44 -17.60
C ARG A 12 6.69 0.91 -18.69
N LEU A 13 7.97 1.06 -18.35
CA LEU A 13 9.01 1.54 -19.27
C LEU A 13 9.68 0.39 -20.03
N ASN A 14 9.99 -0.73 -19.37
CA ASN A 14 10.75 -1.84 -19.95
C ASN A 14 9.87 -3.00 -20.42
N GLY A 15 8.69 -3.20 -19.83
CA GLY A 15 7.75 -4.26 -20.23
C GLY A 15 8.13 -5.67 -19.82
N GLU A 16 9.33 -5.91 -19.29
CA GLU A 16 9.82 -7.24 -18.91
C GLU A 16 10.19 -7.33 -17.43
N VAL A 17 10.00 -8.51 -16.84
CA VAL A 17 10.41 -8.81 -15.46
C VAL A 17 11.89 -9.19 -15.45
N ASP A 18 12.74 -8.19 -15.55
CA ASP A 18 14.20 -8.33 -15.47
C ASP A 18 14.73 -8.39 -14.01
N HIS A 19 16.05 -8.44 -13.85
CA HIS A 19 16.71 -8.51 -12.54
C HIS A 19 16.40 -7.29 -11.66
N LEU A 20 16.26 -6.10 -12.26
CA LEU A 20 15.92 -4.89 -11.51
C LEU A 20 14.46 -4.95 -11.05
N ALA A 21 13.54 -5.36 -11.92
CA ALA A 21 12.15 -5.60 -11.58
C ALA A 21 12.02 -6.61 -10.41
N MET A 22 12.73 -7.73 -10.50
CA MET A 22 12.77 -8.73 -9.43
C MET A 22 13.33 -8.15 -8.12
N PHE A 23 14.41 -7.37 -8.17
CA PHE A 23 14.94 -6.72 -6.98
C PHE A 23 13.91 -5.78 -6.34
N MET A 24 13.24 -4.95 -7.14
CA MET A 24 12.29 -3.95 -6.66
C MET A 24 11.03 -4.56 -6.06
N ILE A 25 10.46 -5.61 -6.67
CA ILE A 25 9.27 -6.29 -6.12
C ILE A 25 9.59 -7.00 -4.82
N ASN A 26 10.75 -7.66 -4.71
CA ASN A 26 11.17 -8.30 -3.47
C ASN A 26 11.47 -7.27 -2.37
N ALA A 27 12.14 -6.16 -2.71
CA ALA A 27 12.33 -5.05 -1.79
C ALA A 27 10.97 -4.48 -1.33
N ALA A 28 9.98 -4.37 -2.22
CA ALA A 28 8.64 -3.92 -1.86
C ALA A 28 7.98 -4.82 -0.79
N TYR A 29 8.10 -6.15 -0.95
CA TYR A 29 7.60 -7.11 0.05
C TYR A 29 8.35 -7.01 1.38
N VAL A 30 9.67 -6.91 1.36
CA VAL A 30 10.47 -6.74 2.59
C VAL A 30 10.09 -5.45 3.32
N PHE A 31 9.97 -4.33 2.60
CA PHE A 31 9.51 -3.06 3.19
C PHE A 31 8.09 -3.18 3.77
N ALA A 32 7.19 -3.90 3.10
CA ALA A 32 5.85 -4.15 3.62
C ALA A 32 5.88 -4.97 4.92
N LEU A 33 6.72 -6.00 5.00
CA LEU A 33 6.91 -6.80 6.21
C LEU A 33 7.51 -5.95 7.36
N ILE A 34 8.50 -5.09 7.07
CA ILE A 34 9.06 -4.16 8.06
C ILE A 34 7.97 -3.21 8.59
N VAL A 35 7.11 -2.67 7.73
CA VAL A 35 5.99 -1.82 8.17
C VAL A 35 4.97 -2.64 8.99
N ALA A 36 4.71 -3.89 8.59
CA ALA A 36 3.80 -4.77 9.31
C ALA A 36 4.25 -5.04 10.75
N THR A 37 5.56 -5.16 11.01
CA THR A 37 6.06 -5.33 12.40
C THR A 37 5.82 -4.10 13.28
N GLN A 38 5.67 -2.92 12.66
CA GLN A 38 5.38 -1.66 13.34
C GLN A 38 3.88 -1.39 13.49
N LEU A 39 3.03 -2.22 12.89
CA LEU A 39 1.57 -2.06 12.90
C LEU A 39 0.96 -1.96 14.31
N PRO A 40 1.38 -2.74 15.32
CA PRO A 40 0.86 -2.60 16.68
C PRO A 40 1.09 -1.21 17.30
N LYS A 41 2.19 -0.55 16.94
CA LYS A 41 2.49 0.82 17.39
C LYS A 41 1.61 1.83 16.65
N ILE A 42 1.47 1.67 15.33
CA ILE A 42 0.65 2.55 14.47
C ILE A 42 -0.82 2.53 14.92
N LEU A 43 -1.37 1.33 15.19
CA LEU A 43 -2.78 1.17 15.59
C LEU A 43 -3.12 1.74 16.97
N ARG A 44 -2.12 2.01 17.83
CA ARG A 44 -2.31 2.64 19.14
C ARG A 44 -2.34 4.16 19.09
N LEU A 45 -1.87 4.77 17.99
CA LEU A 45 -1.83 6.21 17.86
C LEU A 45 -3.25 6.77 17.66
N PRO A 46 -3.55 7.96 18.20
CA PRO A 46 -4.80 8.64 17.88
C PRO A 46 -4.86 8.91 16.37
N PHE A 47 -6.06 8.88 15.81
CA PHE A 47 -6.25 9.15 14.40
C PHE A 47 -5.75 10.56 14.06
N ALA A 48 -4.91 10.63 13.04
CA ALA A 48 -4.46 11.85 12.42
C ALA A 48 -4.64 11.74 10.90
N LEU A 49 -4.79 12.87 10.21
CA LEU A 49 -4.88 12.87 8.74
C LEU A 49 -3.65 12.25 8.07
N SER A 50 -2.49 12.28 8.72
CA SER A 50 -1.27 11.63 8.25
C SER A 50 -1.40 10.11 8.06
N PHE A 51 -2.40 9.45 8.65
CA PHE A 51 -2.66 8.02 8.42
C PHE A 51 -3.01 7.70 6.95
N TRP A 52 -3.48 8.68 6.18
CA TRP A 52 -3.65 8.54 4.73
C TRP A 52 -2.34 8.18 4.02
N ALA A 53 -1.18 8.56 4.57
CA ALA A 53 0.13 8.21 4.03
C ALA A 53 0.40 6.68 4.01
N LEU A 54 -0.33 5.87 4.79
CA LEU A 54 -0.21 4.41 4.78
C LEU A 54 -0.99 3.78 3.61
N SER A 55 -2.04 4.44 3.13
CA SER A 55 -2.87 3.92 2.03
C SER A 55 -2.09 3.84 0.71
N PHE A 56 -1.28 4.86 0.41
CA PHE A 56 -0.52 4.93 -0.83
C PHE A 56 0.52 3.81 -0.98
N PRO A 57 1.41 3.53 0.01
CA PRO A 57 2.30 2.38 -0.02
C PRO A 57 1.57 1.04 -0.23
N LEU A 58 0.42 0.84 0.43
CA LEU A 58 -0.34 -0.40 0.32
C LEU A 58 -1.00 -0.54 -1.06
N ALA A 59 -1.54 0.55 -1.61
CA ALA A 59 -2.07 0.59 -2.97
C ALA A 59 -0.99 0.29 -4.01
N ALA A 60 0.18 0.91 -3.89
CA ALA A 60 1.32 0.66 -4.76
C ALA A 60 1.78 -0.81 -4.69
N LEU A 61 1.86 -1.39 -3.48
CA LEU A 61 2.20 -2.81 -3.32
C LEU A 61 1.17 -3.72 -3.99
N THR A 62 -0.13 -3.45 -3.79
CA THR A 62 -1.23 -4.21 -4.39
C THR A 62 -1.13 -4.24 -5.92
N ILE A 63 -0.92 -3.07 -6.54
CA ILE A 63 -0.77 -2.95 -7.99
C ILE A 63 0.49 -3.68 -8.46
N ALA A 64 1.62 -3.49 -7.78
CA ALA A 64 2.88 -4.15 -8.12
C ALA A 64 2.76 -5.68 -8.07
N THR A 65 2.08 -6.21 -7.06
CA THR A 65 1.83 -7.66 -6.92
C THR A 65 0.94 -8.21 -8.03
N PHE A 66 -0.13 -7.50 -8.40
CA PHE A 66 -0.97 -7.93 -9.52
C PHE A 66 -0.26 -7.85 -10.86
N LEU A 67 0.53 -6.79 -11.08
CA LEU A 67 1.32 -6.64 -12.29
C LEU A 67 2.33 -7.79 -12.42
N TYR A 68 3.08 -8.09 -11.36
CA TYR A 68 3.98 -9.24 -11.32
C TYR A 68 3.26 -10.56 -11.57
N ALA A 69 2.06 -10.75 -10.99
CA ALA A 69 1.26 -11.95 -11.21
C ALA A 69 0.82 -12.12 -12.66
N GLY A 70 0.48 -11.01 -13.34
CA GLY A 70 0.09 -10.99 -14.75
C GLY A 70 1.24 -11.41 -15.66
N GLU A 71 2.43 -10.84 -15.44
CA GLU A 71 3.61 -11.11 -16.27
C GLU A 71 4.18 -12.51 -16.06
N THR A 72 4.11 -13.04 -14.84
CA THR A 72 4.68 -14.36 -14.51
C THR A 72 3.67 -15.50 -14.56
N GLY A 73 2.37 -15.20 -14.73
CA GLY A 73 1.28 -16.18 -14.61
C GLY A 73 1.13 -16.76 -13.19
N SER A 74 1.69 -16.11 -12.16
CA SER A 74 1.76 -16.67 -10.82
C SER A 74 0.42 -16.59 -10.07
N ALA A 75 -0.24 -17.75 -9.88
CA ALA A 75 -1.49 -17.87 -9.14
C ALA A 75 -1.35 -17.43 -7.66
N PHE A 76 -0.19 -17.71 -7.04
CA PHE A 76 0.09 -17.27 -5.66
C PHE A 76 0.06 -15.75 -5.54
N HIS A 77 0.79 -15.04 -6.42
CA HIS A 77 0.82 -13.58 -6.40
C HIS A 77 -0.54 -12.98 -6.75
N LYS A 78 -1.33 -13.62 -7.61
CA LYS A 78 -2.71 -13.20 -7.85
C LYS A 78 -3.57 -13.27 -6.58
N GLY A 79 -3.45 -14.35 -5.81
CA GLY A 79 -4.13 -14.50 -4.53
C GLY A 79 -3.65 -13.48 -3.48
N LEU A 80 -2.33 -13.27 -3.40
CA LEU A 80 -1.73 -12.27 -2.51
C LEU A 80 -2.22 -10.85 -2.86
N GLY A 81 -2.24 -10.49 -4.14
CA GLY A 81 -2.76 -9.22 -4.62
C GLY A 81 -4.23 -9.00 -4.23
N ALA A 82 -5.07 -10.04 -4.34
CA ALA A 82 -6.46 -9.97 -3.90
C ALA A 82 -6.60 -9.75 -2.38
N GLY A 83 -5.76 -10.41 -1.58
CA GLY A 83 -5.70 -10.19 -0.13
C GLY A 83 -5.26 -8.77 0.22
N LEU A 84 -4.23 -8.25 -0.45
CA LEU A 84 -3.76 -6.87 -0.28
C LEU A 84 -4.83 -5.85 -0.70
N LEU A 85 -5.56 -6.11 -1.78
CA LEU A 85 -6.68 -5.27 -2.21
C LEU A 85 -7.81 -5.24 -1.18
N ALA A 86 -8.21 -6.40 -0.65
CA ALA A 86 -9.22 -6.47 0.40
C ALA A 86 -8.78 -5.67 1.64
N LEU A 87 -7.52 -5.82 2.06
CA LEU A 87 -6.94 -5.04 3.14
C LEU A 87 -6.97 -3.53 2.84
N LEU A 88 -6.57 -3.13 1.62
CA LEU A 88 -6.60 -1.73 1.19
C LEU A 88 -8.02 -1.15 1.27
N LEU A 89 -9.04 -1.87 0.83
CA LEU A 89 -10.43 -1.43 0.91
C LEU A 89 -10.88 -1.23 2.36
N VAL A 90 -10.52 -2.14 3.27
CA VAL A 90 -10.79 -1.99 4.70
C VAL A 90 -10.10 -0.74 5.26
N VAL A 91 -8.82 -0.54 4.94
CA VAL A 91 -8.06 0.64 5.38
C VAL A 91 -8.71 1.92 4.88
N ILE A 92 -9.07 2.00 3.59
CA ILE A 92 -9.73 3.17 3.02
C ILE A 92 -11.10 3.42 3.67
N ALA A 93 -11.92 2.38 3.87
CA ALA A 93 -13.21 2.53 4.53
C ALA A 93 -13.08 3.08 5.96
N VAL A 94 -12.10 2.58 6.72
CA VAL A 94 -11.79 3.08 8.07
C VAL A 94 -11.33 4.54 8.01
N LEU A 95 -10.41 4.90 7.11
CA LEU A 95 -9.92 6.26 6.96
C LEU A 95 -11.04 7.24 6.59
N VAL A 96 -11.87 6.88 5.61
CA VAL A 96 -13.02 7.69 5.19
C VAL A 96 -14.00 7.89 6.34
N GLY A 97 -14.34 6.82 7.07
CA GLY A 97 -15.22 6.92 8.24
C GLY A 97 -14.65 7.82 9.35
N ARG A 98 -13.36 7.66 9.69
CA ARG A 98 -12.68 8.47 10.71
C ARG A 98 -12.55 9.93 10.28
N THR A 99 -12.20 10.18 9.02
CA THR A 99 -12.17 11.53 8.45
C THR A 99 -13.56 12.17 8.52
N GLY A 100 -14.62 11.46 8.13
CA GLY A 100 -15.99 11.96 8.20
C GLY A 100 -16.41 12.36 9.63
N VAL A 101 -16.07 11.53 10.63
CA VAL A 101 -16.31 11.86 12.04
C VAL A 101 -15.53 13.10 12.48
N ALA A 102 -14.27 13.22 12.10
CA ALA A 102 -13.44 14.38 12.45
C ALA A 102 -13.94 15.68 11.79
N ILE A 103 -14.45 15.60 10.54
CA ILE A 103 -15.14 16.72 9.87
C ILE A 103 -16.40 17.11 10.66
N ALA A 104 -17.23 16.14 11.03
CA ALA A 104 -18.48 16.40 11.77
C ALA A 104 -18.23 17.03 13.15
N ARG A 105 -17.07 16.76 13.76
CA ARG A 105 -16.64 17.37 15.04
C ARG A 105 -15.93 18.72 14.87
N GLY A 106 -15.71 19.18 13.63
CA GLY A 106 -14.98 20.41 13.35
C GLY A 106 -13.51 20.38 13.79
N GLU A 107 -12.92 19.18 13.83
CA GLU A 107 -11.52 18.95 14.24
C GLU A 107 -10.53 19.11 13.07
N ILE A 108 -11.03 19.18 11.83
CA ILE A 108 -10.23 19.36 10.62
C ILE A 108 -10.18 20.84 10.22
N CYS A 109 -9.02 21.31 9.73
CA CYS A 109 -8.78 22.68 9.27
C CYS A 109 -8.89 23.76 10.37
N ARG A 110 -8.57 23.42 11.63
CA ARG A 110 -8.27 24.44 12.63
C ARG A 110 -6.80 24.87 12.47
N PRO A 111 -6.49 26.19 12.42
CA PRO A 111 -5.12 26.63 12.57
C PRO A 111 -4.62 26.14 13.94
N GLU A 112 -3.39 25.66 13.95
CA GLU A 112 -2.66 25.24 15.14
C GLU A 112 -2.48 26.37 16.17
#